data_AF-A0A4R4ZMM7-F1
#
_entry.id   AF-A0A4R4ZMM7-F1
#
_cell.length_a   1.000
_cell.length_b   1.000
_cell.length_c   1.000
_cell.angle_alpha   90.00
_cell.angle_beta   90.00
_cell.angle_gamma   90.00
#
_symmetry.space_group_name_H-M   'P 1'
#
loop_
_entity.id
_entity.type
_entity.pdbx_description
1 polymer ?
#
loop_
_entity_poly.entity_id
_entity_poly.type
_entity_poly.pdbx_seq_one_letter_code
_entity_poly.pdbx_strand_id
1 'polypeptide(L)'
;MKRTERGFTLVELVITMTLMGVVTLALADLVTTALRQISATSDRMDMAQDEQLGATYFARDVAAVGLRDYGTVGVGGAQPFKQSVQLAAPFTAGGVTCGPLPDAAVRLLSDHWDTSVIPAVRRTAVVAYYLQGGELHRASCVGPGTAPASDVRVAANIKPGSLTVSCSTVCTSTSVPLGVTLRFVLSKPAAGEYPVVLSGLRRQS
;
A
#
# COMPACT_ATOMS: atom_id res chain seq x y z
N MET A 1 35.90 -62.26 -33.94
CA MET A 1 35.21 -61.50 -32.86
C MET A 1 33.70 -61.68 -33.03
N LYS A 2 33.07 -62.64 -32.32
CA LYS A 2 31.61 -62.77 -32.26
C LYS A 2 31.14 -62.06 -31.00
N ARG A 3 30.50 -60.90 -31.16
CA ARG A 3 29.81 -60.19 -30.09
C ARG A 3 28.57 -61.02 -29.74
N THR A 4 28.53 -61.60 -28.55
CA THR A 4 27.35 -62.30 -28.06
C THR A 4 26.28 -61.27 -27.72
N GLU A 5 25.40 -61.00 -28.67
CA GLU A 5 24.14 -60.29 -28.48
C GLU A 5 23.26 -61.16 -27.57
N ARG A 6 23.42 -61.04 -26.24
CA ARG A 6 22.45 -61.57 -25.28
C ARG A 6 21.25 -60.62 -25.30
N GLY A 7 20.15 -61.07 -25.89
CA GLY A 7 18.91 -60.30 -25.97
C GLY A 7 18.40 -59.90 -24.58
N PHE A 8 17.83 -58.70 -24.51
CA PHE A 8 17.21 -58.15 -23.31
C PHE A 8 16.07 -59.07 -22.85
N THR A 9 16.09 -59.51 -21.59
CA THR A 9 14.99 -60.34 -21.08
C THR A 9 13.79 -59.45 -20.74
N LEU A 10 12.58 -59.96 -20.96
CA LEU A 10 11.35 -59.22 -20.67
C LEU A 10 11.28 -58.78 -19.19
N VAL A 11 11.80 -59.61 -18.28
CA VAL A 11 11.91 -59.30 -16.84
C VAL A 11 12.79 -58.07 -16.58
N GLU A 12 13.94 -57.96 -17.27
CA GLU A 12 14.85 -56.83 -17.14
C GLU A 12 14.20 -55.51 -17.61
N LEU A 13 13.37 -55.57 -18.65
CA LEU A 13 12.61 -54.42 -19.14
C LEU A 13 11.52 -53.98 -18.15
N VAL A 14 10.82 -54.92 -17.51
CA VAL A 14 9.82 -54.60 -16.49
C VAL A 14 10.48 -53.98 -15.24
N ILE A 15 11.63 -54.50 -14.82
CA ILE A 15 12.38 -53.95 -13.68
C ILE A 15 12.86 -52.52 -13.98
N THR A 16 13.39 -52.26 -15.18
CA THR A 16 13.84 -50.89 -15.53
C THR A 16 12.67 -49.90 -15.63
N MET A 17 11.52 -50.31 -16.19
CA MET A 17 10.32 -49.46 -16.24
C MET A 17 9.78 -49.13 -14.84
N THR A 18 9.75 -50.13 -13.94
CA THR A 18 9.30 -49.90 -12.56
C THR A 18 10.26 -49.00 -11.79
N LEU A 19 11.58 -49.19 -11.93
CA LEU A 19 12.58 -48.30 -11.32
C LEU A 19 12.47 -46.87 -11.86
N MET A 20 12.32 -46.68 -13.17
CA MET A 20 12.09 -45.35 -13.75
C MET A 20 10.81 -44.72 -13.21
N GLY A 21 9.72 -45.48 -13.08
CA GLY A 21 8.46 -44.99 -12.50
C GLY A 21 8.59 -44.53 -11.05
N VAL A 22 9.35 -45.25 -10.22
CA VAL A 22 9.61 -44.85 -8.83
C VAL A 22 10.44 -43.56 -8.78
N VAL A 23 11.48 -43.45 -9.63
CA VAL A 23 12.32 -42.25 -9.70
C VAL A 23 11.53 -41.03 -10.18
N THR A 24 10.65 -41.18 -11.18
CA THR A 24 9.84 -40.06 -11.66
C THR A 24 8.84 -39.56 -10.63
N LEU A 25 8.22 -40.46 -9.84
CA LEU A 25 7.35 -40.05 -8.73
C LEU A 25 8.09 -39.26 -7.66
N ALA A 26 9.29 -39.70 -7.27
CA ALA A 26 10.11 -38.98 -6.29
C ALA A 26 10.53 -37.58 -6.79
N LEU A 27 10.88 -37.47 -8.08
CA LEU A 27 11.22 -36.18 -8.70
C LEU A 27 10.00 -35.25 -8.81
N ALA A 28 8.82 -35.78 -9.11
CA ALA A 28 7.60 -34.98 -9.22
C ALA A 28 7.21 -34.32 -7.89
N ASP A 29 7.34 -35.03 -6.77
CA ASP A 29 7.08 -34.48 -5.44
C ASP A 29 8.07 -33.38 -5.06
N LEU A 30 9.36 -33.59 -5.37
CA LEU A 30 10.42 -32.60 -5.16
C LEU A 30 10.16 -31.31 -5.95
N VAL A 31 9.80 -31.44 -7.24
CA VAL A 31 9.46 -30.28 -8.09
C VAL A 31 8.22 -29.56 -7.55
N THR A 32 7.18 -30.28 -7.15
CA THR A 32 5.95 -29.69 -6.60
C THR A 32 6.24 -28.91 -5.32
N THR A 33 7.07 -29.45 -4.44
CA THR A 33 7.48 -28.79 -3.21
C THR A 33 8.32 -27.54 -3.49
N ALA A 34 9.26 -27.61 -4.43
CA ALA A 34 10.06 -26.46 -4.84
C ALA A 34 9.19 -25.33 -5.42
N LEU A 35 8.21 -25.67 -6.29
CA LEU A 35 7.28 -24.68 -6.85
C LEU A 35 6.44 -23.98 -5.78
N ARG A 36 5.97 -24.71 -4.75
CA ARG A 36 5.25 -24.11 -3.62
C ARG A 36 6.12 -23.14 -2.82
N GLN A 37 7.38 -23.50 -2.58
CA GLN A 37 8.33 -22.63 -1.87
C GLN A 37 8.67 -21.36 -2.66
N ILE A 38 8.86 -21.48 -3.98
CA ILE A 38 9.09 -20.33 -4.86
C ILE A 38 7.88 -19.40 -4.82
N SER A 39 6.65 -19.93 -4.95
CA SER A 39 5.42 -19.13 -4.87
C SER A 39 5.29 -18.39 -3.54
N ALA A 40 5.51 -19.06 -2.40
CA ALA A 40 5.45 -18.42 -1.09
C ALA A 40 6.52 -17.33 -0.91
N THR A 41 7.70 -17.53 -1.50
CA THR A 41 8.80 -16.56 -1.44
C THR A 41 8.51 -15.33 -2.29
N SER A 42 8.03 -15.52 -3.53
CA SER A 42 7.59 -14.42 -4.40
C SER A 42 6.46 -13.61 -3.74
N ASP A 43 5.50 -14.29 -3.12
CA ASP A 43 4.40 -13.61 -2.45
C ASP A 43 4.86 -12.74 -1.27
N ARG A 44 5.84 -13.21 -0.49
CA ARG A 44 6.45 -12.42 0.59
C ARG A 44 7.25 -11.23 0.07
N MET A 45 7.93 -11.40 -1.06
CA MET A 45 8.67 -10.32 -1.70
C MET A 45 7.73 -9.20 -2.17
N ASP A 46 6.62 -9.54 -2.82
CA ASP A 46 5.61 -8.55 -3.22
C ASP A 46 5.03 -7.80 -2.01
N MET A 47 4.69 -8.51 -0.92
CA MET A 47 4.15 -7.87 0.29
C MET A 47 5.16 -6.92 0.94
N ALA A 48 6.45 -7.26 0.93
CA ALA A 48 7.51 -6.38 1.42
C ALA A 48 7.69 -5.15 0.52
N GLN A 49 7.57 -5.30 -0.80
CA GLN A 49 7.63 -4.18 -1.73
C GLN A 49 6.46 -3.20 -1.54
N ASP A 50 5.25 -3.73 -1.37
CA ASP A 50 4.04 -2.93 -1.08
C ASP A 50 4.21 -2.14 0.23
N GLU A 51 4.77 -2.77 1.28
CA GLU A 51 5.09 -2.08 2.53
C GLU A 51 6.11 -0.95 2.34
N GLN A 52 7.20 -1.18 1.61
CA GLN A 52 8.23 -0.17 1.36
C GLN A 52 7.69 1.01 0.55
N LEU A 53 6.89 0.73 -0.47
CA LEU A 53 6.23 1.74 -1.29
C LEU A 53 5.26 2.57 -0.44
N GLY A 54 4.45 1.89 0.37
CA GLY A 54 3.53 2.52 1.31
C GLY A 54 4.22 3.38 2.35
N ALA A 55 5.30 2.90 2.96
CA ALA A 55 6.04 3.64 3.97
C ALA A 55 6.63 4.92 3.38
N THR A 56 7.17 4.85 2.17
CA THR A 56 7.76 6.01 1.48
C THR A 56 6.73 7.08 1.17
N TYR A 57 5.60 6.71 0.55
CA TYR A 57 4.54 7.68 0.25
C TYR A 57 3.89 8.23 1.52
N PHE A 58 3.53 7.35 2.45
CA PHE A 58 2.81 7.74 3.66
C PHE A 58 3.64 8.66 4.55
N ALA A 59 4.93 8.37 4.74
CA ALA A 59 5.81 9.25 5.50
C ALA A 59 5.93 10.64 4.85
N ARG A 60 6.03 10.70 3.52
CA ARG A 60 6.08 11.96 2.77
C ARG A 60 4.78 12.76 2.90
N ASP A 61 3.64 12.11 2.81
CA ASP A 61 2.35 12.79 2.87
C ASP A 61 2.05 13.29 4.27
N VAL A 62 2.34 12.49 5.31
CA VAL A 62 2.22 12.92 6.71
C VAL A 62 3.18 14.08 7.03
N ALA A 63 4.39 14.08 6.46
CA ALA A 63 5.33 15.18 6.62
C ALA A 63 4.79 16.52 6.11
N ALA A 64 3.95 16.49 5.07
CA ALA A 64 3.34 17.67 4.46
C ALA A 64 2.04 18.13 5.14
N VAL A 65 1.44 17.32 6.03
CA VAL A 65 0.16 17.63 6.68
C VAL A 65 0.25 18.95 7.44
N GLY A 66 -0.76 19.80 7.24
CA GLY A 66 -0.85 21.09 7.88
C GLY A 66 -1.56 22.09 6.99
N LEU A 67 -2.86 22.25 7.22
CA LEU A 67 -3.69 23.26 6.61
C LEU A 67 -3.79 24.46 7.55
N ARG A 68 -3.38 25.64 7.11
CA ARG A 68 -3.49 26.86 7.92
C ARG A 68 -4.80 27.59 7.63
N ASP A 69 -5.37 28.21 8.65
CA ASP A 69 -6.46 29.16 8.52
C ASP A 69 -5.90 30.56 8.32
N TYR A 70 -6.01 31.08 7.10
CA TYR A 70 -5.59 32.45 6.79
C TYR A 70 -6.74 33.46 6.91
N GLY A 71 -7.96 32.98 7.22
CA GLY A 71 -9.10 33.85 7.51
C GLY A 71 -9.10 34.35 8.96
N THR A 72 -8.28 33.75 9.82
CA THR A 72 -8.18 34.08 11.24
C THR A 72 -6.72 34.40 11.58
N VAL A 73 -6.46 35.59 12.12
CA VAL A 73 -5.11 35.92 12.61
C VAL A 73 -5.00 35.41 14.04
N GLY A 74 -4.09 34.46 14.28
CA GLY A 74 -3.82 33.95 15.61
C GLY A 74 -3.02 34.93 16.46
N VAL A 75 -2.87 34.58 17.73
CA VAL A 75 -2.07 35.36 18.69
C VAL A 75 -0.62 35.45 18.19
N GLY A 76 -0.05 36.67 18.19
CA GLY A 76 1.33 36.91 17.73
C GLY A 76 1.53 36.87 16.22
N GLY A 77 0.45 36.95 15.41
CA GLY A 77 0.54 36.95 13.95
C GLY A 77 0.71 35.57 13.32
N ALA A 78 0.69 34.50 14.13
CA ALA A 78 0.71 33.13 13.63
C ALA A 78 -0.65 32.75 13.03
N GLN A 79 -0.63 32.05 11.89
CA GLN A 79 -1.86 31.51 11.30
C GLN A 79 -2.22 30.19 12.00
N PRO A 80 -3.39 30.09 12.67
CA PRO A 80 -3.80 28.89 13.36
C PRO A 80 -4.07 27.75 12.37
N PHE A 81 -4.04 26.51 12.84
CA PHE A 81 -4.32 25.35 11.99
C PHE A 81 -5.82 25.10 11.84
N LYS A 82 -6.22 24.64 10.65
CA LYS A 82 -7.50 23.96 10.42
C LYS A 82 -7.33 22.46 10.56
N GLN A 83 -8.47 21.77 10.71
CA GLN A 83 -8.49 20.31 10.65
C GLN A 83 -7.81 19.81 9.37
N SER A 84 -6.67 19.14 9.55
CA SER A 84 -5.80 18.72 8.45
C SER A 84 -5.85 17.21 8.21
N VAL A 85 -6.43 16.44 9.15
CA VAL A 85 -6.60 15.00 9.02
C VAL A 85 -8.09 14.68 9.16
N GLN A 86 -8.60 13.87 8.24
CA GLN A 86 -9.99 13.43 8.21
C GLN A 86 -10.01 11.91 8.12
N LEU A 87 -10.88 11.26 8.88
CA LEU A 87 -11.03 9.82 8.92
C LEU A 87 -12.37 9.43 8.30
N ALA A 88 -12.41 8.31 7.58
CA ALA A 88 -13.63 7.76 6.96
C ALA A 88 -14.45 8.84 6.24
N ALA A 89 -13.77 9.71 5.50
CA ALA A 89 -14.37 10.93 4.97
C ALA A 89 -14.67 10.77 3.48
N PRO A 90 -15.85 11.25 3.01
CA PRO A 90 -16.17 11.22 1.59
C PRO A 90 -15.24 12.14 0.81
N PHE A 91 -15.16 11.92 -0.50
CA PHE A 91 -14.28 12.67 -1.40
C PHE A 91 -14.56 14.19 -1.46
N THR A 92 -15.70 14.66 -0.94
CA THR A 92 -16.13 16.07 -0.88
C THR A 92 -15.87 16.74 0.48
N ALA A 93 -15.43 16.02 1.50
CA ALA A 93 -15.21 16.58 2.83
C ALA A 93 -14.08 17.64 2.86
N GLY A 94 -14.10 18.52 3.87
CA GLY A 94 -13.07 19.54 4.07
C GLY A 94 -13.10 20.72 3.10
N GLY A 95 -14.19 20.89 2.35
CA GLY A 95 -14.33 21.98 1.39
C GLY A 95 -13.46 21.84 0.14
N VAL A 96 -12.86 20.66 -0.08
CA VAL A 96 -12.05 20.34 -1.25
C VAL A 96 -12.47 18.98 -1.78
N THR A 97 -12.93 18.95 -3.02
CA THR A 97 -13.35 17.73 -3.71
C THR A 97 -12.13 17.05 -4.32
N CYS A 98 -11.96 15.75 -4.05
CA CYS A 98 -10.91 14.92 -4.65
C CYS A 98 -11.53 13.61 -5.13
N GLY A 99 -12.23 13.63 -6.26
CA GLY A 99 -12.98 12.48 -6.77
C GLY A 99 -13.79 12.73 -8.04
N PRO A 100 -14.61 11.74 -8.47
CA PRO A 100 -15.24 10.71 -7.62
C PRO A 100 -14.27 9.61 -7.17
N LEU A 101 -14.26 9.32 -5.87
CA LEU A 101 -13.50 8.23 -5.23
C LEU A 101 -14.36 7.62 -4.10
N PRO A 102 -14.10 6.37 -3.68
CA PRO A 102 -14.68 5.81 -2.46
C PRO A 102 -14.33 6.63 -1.21
N ASP A 103 -15.03 6.36 -0.11
CA ASP A 103 -14.71 6.97 1.18
C ASP A 103 -13.28 6.64 1.60
N ALA A 104 -12.51 7.68 1.89
CA ALA A 104 -11.13 7.53 2.26
C ALA A 104 -11.00 7.16 3.74
N ALA A 105 -10.21 6.14 4.02
CA ALA A 105 -9.86 5.76 5.38
C ALA A 105 -9.15 6.91 6.11
N VAL A 106 -8.23 7.59 5.41
CA VAL A 106 -7.62 8.83 5.86
C VAL A 106 -7.44 9.81 4.71
N ARG A 107 -7.78 11.08 4.96
CA ARG A 107 -7.43 12.22 4.10
C ARG A 107 -6.47 13.13 4.83
N LEU A 108 -5.40 13.50 4.16
CA LEU A 108 -4.33 14.37 4.63
C LEU A 108 -4.39 15.67 3.82
N LEU A 109 -4.63 16.79 4.50
CA LEU A 109 -4.77 18.10 3.91
C LEU A 109 -3.55 18.96 4.24
N SER A 110 -3.10 19.73 3.26
CA SER A 110 -1.95 20.60 3.37
C SER A 110 -2.10 21.85 2.51
N ASP A 111 -1.40 22.92 2.89
CA ASP A 111 -1.25 24.09 2.05
C ASP A 111 -0.37 23.79 0.84
N HIS A 112 -0.81 24.21 -0.35
CA HIS A 112 -0.03 24.17 -1.58
C HIS A 112 0.03 25.56 -2.19
N TRP A 113 1.23 26.08 -2.41
CA TRP A 113 1.42 27.38 -3.06
C TRP A 113 1.73 27.18 -4.53
N ASP A 114 0.81 27.60 -5.39
CA ASP A 114 1.00 27.58 -6.82
C ASP A 114 1.79 28.83 -7.25
N THR A 115 3.07 28.61 -7.54
CA THR A 115 4.00 29.65 -8.00
C THR A 115 4.06 29.76 -9.51
N SER A 116 3.25 29.00 -10.26
CA SER A 116 3.18 29.11 -11.73
C SER A 116 2.43 30.37 -12.18
N VAL A 117 1.66 30.98 -11.27
CA VAL A 117 0.92 32.23 -11.48
C VAL A 117 1.46 33.33 -10.57
N ILE A 118 1.43 34.58 -11.05
CA ILE A 118 1.89 35.77 -10.31
C ILE A 118 0.68 36.69 -10.09
N PRO A 119 0.33 37.04 -8.85
CA PRO A 119 0.93 36.57 -7.59
C PRO A 119 0.64 35.09 -7.31
N ALA A 120 1.49 34.44 -6.51
CA ALA A 120 1.32 33.03 -6.15
C ALA A 120 -0.03 32.79 -5.46
N VAL A 121 -0.75 31.76 -5.90
CA VAL A 121 -2.10 31.47 -5.41
C VAL A 121 -2.05 30.28 -4.44
N ARG A 122 -2.64 30.46 -3.26
CA ARG A 122 -2.79 29.35 -2.31
C ARG A 122 -3.88 28.40 -2.77
N ARG A 123 -3.56 27.12 -2.75
CA ARG A 123 -4.45 25.98 -3.02
C ARG A 123 -4.35 25.01 -1.85
N THR A 124 -5.31 24.10 -1.77
CA THR A 124 -5.27 23.00 -0.81
C THR A 124 -4.87 21.73 -1.54
N ALA A 125 -3.80 21.09 -1.10
CA ALA A 125 -3.45 19.75 -1.53
C ALA A 125 -4.11 18.72 -0.60
N VAL A 126 -4.74 17.72 -1.19
CA VAL A 126 -5.38 16.60 -0.50
C VAL A 126 -4.72 15.32 -0.97
N VAL A 127 -4.29 14.50 -0.02
CA VAL A 127 -3.93 13.11 -0.28
C VAL A 127 -4.94 12.21 0.43
N ALA A 128 -5.60 11.35 -0.33
CA ALA A 128 -6.62 10.43 0.14
C ALA A 128 -6.11 8.98 0.03
N TYR A 129 -6.21 8.24 1.12
CA TYR A 129 -5.96 6.81 1.18
C TYR A 129 -7.30 6.09 1.29
N TYR A 130 -7.65 5.29 0.29
CA TYR A 130 -8.93 4.58 0.22
C TYR A 130 -8.74 3.13 -0.21
N LEU A 131 -9.73 2.30 0.10
CA LEU A 131 -9.76 0.89 -0.30
C LEU A 131 -10.63 0.72 -1.55
N GLN A 132 -10.13 -0.02 -2.52
CA GLN A 132 -10.88 -0.43 -3.70
C GLN A 132 -10.50 -1.87 -4.06
N GLY A 133 -11.46 -2.79 -4.07
CA GLY A 133 -11.20 -4.19 -4.47
C GLY A 133 -10.17 -4.95 -3.62
N GLY A 134 -9.96 -4.55 -2.36
CA GLY A 134 -8.90 -5.13 -1.51
C GLY A 134 -7.51 -4.54 -1.76
N GLU A 135 -7.40 -3.48 -2.55
CA GLU A 135 -6.19 -2.72 -2.75
C GLU A 135 -6.29 -1.37 -2.00
N LEU A 136 -5.17 -0.92 -1.42
CA LEU A 136 -5.04 0.42 -0.87
C LEU A 136 -4.50 1.35 -1.94
N HIS A 137 -5.26 2.39 -2.24
CA HIS A 137 -4.91 3.41 -3.20
C HIS A 137 -4.55 4.70 -2.50
N ARG A 138 -3.65 5.45 -3.13
CA ARG A 138 -3.29 6.82 -2.77
C ARG A 138 -3.65 7.72 -3.93
N ALA A 139 -4.69 8.53 -3.75
CA ALA A 139 -5.01 9.62 -4.66
C ALA A 139 -4.48 10.95 -4.14
N SER A 140 -3.95 11.80 -5.02
CA SER A 140 -3.58 13.17 -4.70
C SER A 140 -4.30 14.16 -5.59
N CYS A 141 -4.90 15.18 -4.99
CA CYS A 141 -5.57 16.29 -5.68
C CYS A 141 -5.01 17.62 -5.21
N VAL A 142 -5.02 18.62 -6.09
CA VAL A 142 -4.68 20.00 -5.76
C VAL A 142 -5.84 20.88 -6.19
N GLY A 143 -6.47 21.55 -5.22
CA GLY A 143 -7.60 22.46 -5.49
C GLY A 143 -7.21 23.58 -6.46
N PRO A 144 -8.14 24.13 -7.26
CA PRO A 144 -9.56 23.78 -7.37
C PRO A 144 -9.81 22.53 -8.24
N GLY A 145 -8.77 21.83 -8.69
CA GLY A 145 -8.93 20.57 -9.43
C GLY A 145 -9.67 19.54 -8.58
N THR A 146 -10.78 19.02 -9.12
CA THR A 146 -11.61 18.04 -8.42
C THR A 146 -11.20 16.61 -8.73
N ALA A 147 -10.55 16.38 -9.88
CA ALA A 147 -10.04 15.08 -10.29
C ALA A 147 -8.67 14.78 -9.63
N PRO A 148 -8.39 13.52 -9.29
CA PRO A 148 -7.06 13.09 -8.86
C PRO A 148 -6.00 13.41 -9.91
N ALA A 149 -4.98 14.18 -9.52
CA ALA A 149 -3.80 14.40 -10.33
C ALA A 149 -2.92 13.14 -10.42
N SER A 150 -3.04 12.26 -9.44
CA SER A 150 -2.40 10.96 -9.39
C SER A 150 -3.24 10.01 -8.54
N ASP A 151 -3.32 8.76 -8.97
CA ASP A 151 -3.87 7.63 -8.23
C ASP A 151 -2.88 6.46 -8.38
N VAL A 152 -2.31 6.02 -7.26
CA VAL A 152 -1.29 4.98 -7.21
C VAL A 152 -1.75 3.90 -6.25
N ARG A 153 -1.73 2.65 -6.71
CA ARG A 153 -1.88 1.49 -5.83
C ARG A 153 -0.66 1.37 -4.94
N VAL A 154 -0.90 1.38 -3.63
CA VAL A 154 0.12 1.31 -2.59
C VAL A 154 0.33 -0.13 -2.12
N ALA A 155 -0.75 -0.87 -1.93
CA ALA A 155 -0.68 -2.26 -1.48
C ALA A 155 -1.88 -3.06 -2.02
N ALA A 156 -1.69 -4.36 -2.24
CA ALA A 156 -2.74 -5.26 -2.71
C ALA A 156 -3.04 -6.39 -1.69
N ASN A 157 -4.20 -7.03 -1.82
CA ASN A 157 -4.63 -8.16 -0.98
C ASN A 157 -4.79 -7.81 0.51
N ILE A 158 -5.39 -6.66 0.80
CA ILE A 158 -5.67 -6.23 2.17
C ILE A 158 -6.85 -7.01 2.72
N LYS A 159 -6.68 -7.58 3.92
CA LYS A 159 -7.73 -8.25 4.67
C LYS A 159 -8.85 -7.24 4.98
N PRO A 160 -10.11 -7.50 4.56
CA PRO A 160 -11.22 -6.61 4.82
C PRO A 160 -11.36 -6.28 6.31
N GLY A 161 -11.58 -5.01 6.63
CA GLY A 161 -11.73 -4.54 8.02
C GLY A 161 -10.43 -4.46 8.84
N SER A 162 -9.27 -4.82 8.28
CA SER A 162 -7.98 -4.71 8.99
C SER A 162 -7.41 -3.29 9.04
N LEU A 163 -7.89 -2.39 8.17
CA LEU A 163 -7.36 -1.04 8.03
C LEU A 163 -7.79 -0.16 9.21
N THR A 164 -6.81 0.33 9.96
CA THR A 164 -7.03 1.23 11.11
C THR A 164 -6.07 2.41 11.06
N VAL A 165 -6.55 3.58 11.48
CA VAL A 165 -5.77 4.82 11.53
C VAL A 165 -5.67 5.26 12.98
N SER A 166 -4.48 5.65 13.40
CA SER A 166 -4.22 6.25 14.71
C SER A 166 -3.34 7.48 14.55
N CYS A 167 -3.49 8.44 15.45
CA CYS A 167 -2.70 9.66 15.48
C CYS A 167 -2.10 9.86 16.87
N SER A 168 -0.98 10.59 16.94
CA SER A 168 -0.33 10.98 18.19
C SER A 168 -1.23 11.80 19.13
N THR A 169 -2.16 12.56 18.56
CA THR A 169 -3.26 13.28 19.23
C THR A 169 -4.58 12.91 18.56
N VAL A 170 -5.68 13.61 18.85
CA VAL A 170 -6.96 13.36 18.16
C VAL A 170 -6.85 13.72 16.68
N CYS A 171 -7.00 12.73 15.78
CA CYS A 171 -6.85 12.92 14.33
C CYS A 171 -7.73 14.03 13.77
N THR A 172 -8.97 14.16 14.26
CA THR A 172 -9.96 15.12 13.74
C THR A 172 -9.91 16.48 14.44
N SER A 173 -8.94 16.71 15.33
CA SER A 173 -8.80 18.01 16.01
C SER A 173 -8.21 19.09 15.10
N THR A 174 -8.39 20.35 15.50
CA THR A 174 -7.74 21.50 14.86
C THR A 174 -6.23 21.55 15.15
N SER A 175 -5.80 21.00 16.30
CA SER A 175 -4.39 20.74 16.58
C SER A 175 -3.88 19.59 15.72
N VAL A 176 -3.12 19.92 14.69
CA VAL A 176 -2.58 18.92 13.77
C VAL A 176 -1.70 17.91 14.53
N PRO A 177 -1.94 16.59 14.40
CA PRO A 177 -1.12 15.59 15.06
C PRO A 177 0.33 15.61 14.56
N LEU A 178 1.28 15.35 15.46
CA LEU A 178 2.70 15.23 15.12
C LEU A 178 3.00 13.96 14.33
N GLY A 179 2.33 12.86 14.65
CA GLY A 179 2.46 11.59 13.95
C GLY A 179 1.11 10.99 13.59
N VAL A 180 1.06 10.32 12.44
CA VAL A 180 -0.08 9.53 11.97
C VAL A 180 0.44 8.13 11.66
N THR A 181 -0.32 7.10 12.01
CA THR A 181 0.01 5.70 11.79
C THR A 181 -1.18 4.97 11.16
N LEU A 182 -0.95 4.35 10.03
CA LEU A 182 -1.88 3.50 9.29
C LEU A 182 -1.47 2.03 9.47
N ARG A 183 -2.39 1.19 9.94
CA ARG A 183 -2.14 -0.25 10.13
C ARG A 183 -3.11 -1.05 9.29
N PHE A 184 -2.64 -2.12 8.67
CA PHE A 184 -3.46 -3.07 7.92
C PHE A 184 -2.77 -4.43 7.86
N VAL A 185 -3.50 -5.44 7.39
CA VAL A 185 -2.96 -6.79 7.22
C VAL A 185 -3.09 -7.18 5.75
N LEU A 186 -1.97 -7.56 5.13
CA LEU A 186 -1.93 -8.18 3.81
C LEU A 186 -2.17 -9.69 3.97
N SER A 187 -2.89 -10.31 3.05
CA SER A 187 -3.25 -11.73 3.12
C SER A 187 -3.11 -12.38 1.75
N LYS A 188 -2.12 -13.26 1.59
CA LYS A 188 -1.94 -14.07 0.37
C LYS A 188 -2.02 -15.57 0.68
N PRO A 189 -2.66 -16.39 -0.17
CA PRO A 189 -2.87 -17.82 0.11
C PRO A 189 -1.60 -18.62 0.41
N ALA A 190 -0.49 -18.34 -0.28
CA ALA A 190 0.75 -19.11 -0.12
C ALA A 190 1.67 -18.57 1.00
N ALA A 191 1.53 -17.30 1.37
CA ALA A 191 2.42 -16.64 2.33
C ALA A 191 1.79 -16.39 3.71
N GLY A 192 0.46 -16.41 3.81
CA GLY A 192 -0.29 -16.14 5.03
C GLY A 192 -0.59 -14.65 5.25
N GLU A 193 -0.83 -14.30 6.53
CA GLU A 193 -1.09 -12.91 6.95
C GLU A 193 0.21 -12.17 7.26
N TYR A 194 0.29 -10.91 6.82
CA TYR A 194 1.45 -10.04 7.00
C TYR A 194 0.99 -8.67 7.53
N PRO A 195 1.23 -8.37 8.82
CA PRO A 195 0.83 -7.09 9.40
C PRO A 195 1.77 -5.97 8.92
N VAL A 196 1.20 -4.88 8.43
CA VAL A 196 1.92 -3.71 7.94
C VAL A 196 1.58 -2.49 8.80
N VAL A 197 2.60 -1.72 9.16
CA VAL A 197 2.47 -0.49 9.94
C VAL A 197 3.18 0.65 9.23
N LEU A 198 2.42 1.53 8.58
CA LEU A 198 2.94 2.73 7.97
C LEU A 198 2.85 3.87 8.98
N SER A 199 3.98 4.53 9.25
CA SER A 199 4.02 5.68 10.16
C SER A 199 4.72 6.85 9.51
N GLY A 200 4.29 8.06 9.86
CA GLY A 200 4.91 9.29 9.41
C GLY A 200 4.92 10.33 10.50
N LEU A 201 5.87 11.26 10.42
CA LEU A 201 5.99 12.41 11.31
C LEU A 201 5.86 13.71 10.52
N ARG A 202 5.05 14.62 11.03
CA ARG A 202 4.87 15.96 10.51
C ARG A 202 6.17 16.75 10.64
N ARG A 203 6.57 17.46 9.58
CA ARG A 203 7.77 18.31 9.59
C ARG A 203 7.47 19.80 9.64
N GLN A 204 6.22 20.19 9.45
CA GLN A 204 5.81 21.58 9.61
C GLN A 204 5.79 21.94 11.10
N SER A 205 6.59 22.93 11.49
CA SER A 205 6.51 23.61 12.79
C SER A 205 5.65 24.87 12.69
#